data_AF-A0A7S2C794-F1
#
_entry.id   AF-A0A7S2C794-F1
#
_cell.length_a   1.000
_cell.length_b   1.000
_cell.length_c   1.000
_cell.angle_alpha   90.00
_cell.angle_beta   90.00
_cell.angle_gamma   90.00
#
_symmetry.space_group_name_H-M   'P 1'
#
loop_
_entity.id
_entity.type
_entity.pdbx_description
1 polymer ?
#
loop_
_entity_poly.entity_id
_entity_poly.type
_entity_poly.pdbx_seq_one_letter_code
_entity_poly.pdbx_strand_id
1 'polypeptide(L)'
;GDPFGPDCLYSSASYSGTAHPPLIGWSLDGFTIHGRYIDDATSSTLALDECGGHTHDVEGTSAYHYHASVETGVSSTLDGTSGGPYTYTAFKIAPATCFKG
;
A
#
# COMPACT_ATOMS: atom_id res chain seq x y z
N GLY A 1 -8.66 -7.69 5.56
CA GLY A 1 -7.36 -7.51 6.22
C GLY A 1 -6.98 -6.06 6.10
N ASP A 2 -7.18 -5.30 7.17
CA ASP A 2 -6.51 -4.01 7.35
C ASP A 2 -5.21 -4.31 8.12
N PRO A 3 -4.01 -3.95 7.64
CA PRO A 3 -2.76 -4.22 8.35
C PRO A 3 -2.56 -3.35 9.60
N PHE A 4 -3.60 -2.74 10.16
CA PHE A 4 -3.53 -2.07 11.45
C PHE A 4 -4.04 -3.00 12.55
N GLY A 5 -3.15 -3.87 13.02
CA GLY A 5 -3.37 -4.78 14.13
C GLY A 5 -2.08 -4.99 14.94
N PRO A 6 -2.19 -5.51 16.18
CA PRO A 6 -1.02 -5.75 17.04
C PRO A 6 -0.01 -6.73 16.42
N ASP A 7 -0.48 -7.61 15.53
CA ASP A 7 0.32 -8.64 14.86
C ASP A 7 0.70 -8.26 13.42
N CYS A 8 0.47 -7.01 13.01
CA CYS A 8 0.76 -6.57 11.66
C CYS A 8 2.17 -5.99 11.52
N LEU A 9 2.67 -5.98 10.27
CA LEU A 9 4.02 -5.52 9.94
C LEU A 9 4.31 -4.08 10.39
N TYR A 10 3.29 -3.22 10.41
CA TYR A 10 3.37 -1.83 10.84
C TYR A 10 2.03 -1.40 11.47
N SER A 11 2.02 -0.28 12.21
CA SER A 11 0.82 0.18 12.91
C SER A 11 0.66 1.70 12.83
N SER A 12 -0.41 2.26 13.39
CA SER A 12 -0.62 3.71 13.43
C SER A 12 0.51 4.44 14.17
N ALA A 13 1.16 3.77 15.13
CA ALA A 13 2.34 4.32 15.79
C ALA A 13 3.51 4.58 14.82
N SER A 14 3.62 3.80 13.74
CA SER A 14 4.63 3.99 12.69
C SER A 14 4.44 5.27 11.86
N TYR A 15 3.30 5.95 12.02
CA TYR A 15 2.98 7.22 11.37
C TYR A 15 3.14 8.43 12.29
N SER A 16 3.41 8.21 13.59
CA SER A 16 3.55 9.30 14.55
C SER A 16 4.82 10.11 14.26
N GLY A 17 4.66 11.42 14.05
CA GLY A 17 5.78 12.34 13.81
C GLY A 17 6.42 12.24 12.43
N THR A 18 5.79 11.55 11.48
CA THR A 18 6.24 11.46 10.09
C THR A 18 5.17 11.99 9.14
N ALA A 19 5.60 12.68 8.08
CA ALA A 19 4.74 13.16 7.00
C ALA A 19 4.58 12.13 5.87
N HIS A 20 5.23 10.97 5.97
CA HIS A 20 5.23 9.94 4.93
C HIS A 20 5.05 8.53 5.54
N PRO A 21 4.30 7.63 4.87
CA PRO A 21 4.19 6.24 5.31
C PRO A 21 5.56 5.55 5.43
N PRO A 22 5.72 4.61 6.38
CA PRO A 22 7.00 3.93 6.64
C PRO A 22 7.39 2.98 5.50
N LEU A 23 8.69 2.71 5.36
CA LEU A 23 9.20 1.66 4.47
C LEU A 23 8.80 0.29 5.03
N ILE A 24 8.20 -0.56 4.20
CA ILE A 24 7.70 -1.88 4.59
C ILE A 24 8.23 -3.03 3.73
N GLY A 25 8.94 -2.72 2.64
CA GLY A 25 9.51 -3.76 1.79
C GLY A 25 10.19 -3.23 0.55
N TRP A 26 10.55 -4.18 -0.32
CA TRP A 26 11.20 -3.95 -1.62
C TRP A 26 10.42 -4.75 -2.67
N SER A 27 10.15 -4.12 -3.80
CA SER A 27 9.51 -4.75 -4.94
C SER A 27 10.52 -5.57 -5.76
N LEU A 28 10.00 -6.46 -6.60
CA LEU A 28 10.85 -7.34 -7.42
C LEU A 28 11.62 -6.60 -8.53
N ASP A 29 11.15 -5.42 -8.95
CA ASP A 29 11.88 -4.54 -9.86
C ASP A 29 12.95 -3.70 -9.17
N GLY A 30 12.93 -3.58 -7.83
CA GLY A 30 14.01 -2.96 -7.06
C GLY A 30 13.63 -1.62 -6.40
N PHE A 31 12.39 -1.15 -6.59
CA PHE A 31 11.88 0.00 -5.85
C PHE A 31 11.49 -0.35 -4.41
N THR A 32 11.48 0.67 -3.56
CA THR A 32 10.98 0.52 -2.20
C THR A 32 9.45 0.50 -2.18
N ILE A 33 8.90 -0.15 -1.15
CA ILE A 33 7.46 -0.21 -0.89
C ILE A 33 7.21 0.45 0.46
N HIS A 34 6.33 1.45 0.48
CA HIS A 34 5.89 2.14 1.66
C HIS A 34 4.47 1.74 2.07
N GLY A 35 4.14 1.98 3.34
CA GLY A 35 2.80 1.79 3.87
C GLY A 35 1.75 2.60 3.11
N ARG A 36 0.47 2.26 3.32
CA ARG A 36 -0.64 3.02 2.74
C ARG A 36 -0.74 4.42 3.33
N TYR A 37 -1.42 5.31 2.62
CA TYR A 37 -1.92 6.54 3.21
C TYR A 37 -3.10 6.28 4.16
N ILE A 38 -3.13 6.95 5.30
CA ILE A 38 -4.18 6.76 6.32
C ILE A 38 -5.00 8.02 6.59
N ASP A 39 -4.48 9.20 6.23
CA ASP A 39 -5.12 10.49 6.38
C ASP A 39 -4.44 11.54 5.46
N ASP A 40 -5.01 12.75 5.42
CA ASP A 40 -4.44 13.87 4.65
C ASP A 40 -3.05 14.29 5.16
N ALA A 41 -2.72 14.03 6.43
CA ALA A 41 -1.43 14.39 7.03
C ALA A 41 -0.28 13.50 6.56
N THR A 42 -0.60 12.26 6.19
CA THR A 42 0.35 11.28 5.66
C THR A 42 0.28 11.18 4.15
N SER A 43 -0.81 11.65 3.52
CA SER A 43 -0.95 11.73 2.07
C SER A 43 0.04 12.70 1.47
N SER A 44 0.81 12.26 0.46
CA SER A 44 1.59 13.21 -0.31
C SER A 44 0.68 14.09 -1.16
N THR A 45 1.16 15.29 -1.48
CA THR A 45 0.51 16.19 -2.45
C THR A 45 0.63 15.70 -3.89
N LEU A 46 1.45 14.67 -4.13
CA LEU A 46 1.69 14.05 -5.43
C LEU A 46 0.82 12.80 -5.58
N ALA A 47 -0.07 12.85 -6.57
CA ALA A 47 -0.92 11.73 -6.91
C ALA A 47 -0.10 10.47 -7.20
N LEU A 48 -0.59 9.32 -6.75
CA LEU A 48 -0.07 8.03 -7.16
C LEU A 48 -0.38 7.81 -8.65
N ASP A 49 0.56 7.22 -9.37
CA ASP A 49 0.36 6.79 -10.74
C ASP A 49 -0.52 5.52 -10.80
N GLU A 50 -0.75 5.03 -12.01
CA GLU A 50 -1.58 3.83 -12.27
C GLU A 50 -1.01 2.56 -11.60
N CYS A 51 0.26 2.60 -11.19
CA CYS A 51 0.95 1.52 -10.49
C CYS A 51 0.92 1.71 -8.97
N GLY A 52 0.26 2.75 -8.46
CA GLY A 52 0.18 3.01 -7.03
C GLY A 52 1.49 3.51 -6.42
N GLY A 53 2.40 4.06 -7.25
CA GLY A 53 3.63 4.68 -6.78
C GLY A 53 3.76 6.13 -7.25
N HIS A 54 4.81 6.80 -6.81
CA HIS A 54 5.17 8.12 -7.31
C HIS A 54 6.67 8.37 -7.13
N THR A 55 7.15 9.50 -7.63
CA THR A 55 8.52 9.99 -7.40
C THR A 55 8.49 11.21 -6.50
N HIS A 56 9.40 11.29 -5.53
CA HIS A 56 9.67 12.53 -4.81
C HIS A 56 11.18 12.72 -4.59
N ASP A 57 11.59 13.94 -4.23
CA ASP A 57 12.98 14.24 -3.89
C ASP A 57 13.31 13.76 -2.47
N VAL A 58 14.24 12.81 -2.40
CA VAL A 58 14.85 12.31 -1.17
C VAL A 58 16.30 12.74 -1.17
N GLU A 59 16.65 13.66 -0.27
CA GLU A 59 18.03 14.17 -0.11
C GLU A 59 18.67 14.65 -1.43
N GLY A 60 17.88 15.28 -2.30
CA GLY A 60 18.33 15.78 -3.60
C GLY A 60 18.40 14.73 -4.72
N THR A 61 17.88 13.52 -4.47
CA THR A 61 17.71 12.48 -5.48
C THR A 61 16.23 12.22 -5.71
N SER A 62 15.80 12.26 -6.96
CA SER A 62 14.45 11.88 -7.35
C SER A 62 14.31 10.36 -7.27
N ALA A 63 13.57 9.86 -6.28
CA ALA A 63 13.40 8.44 -6.02
C ALA A 63 11.94 8.03 -6.21
N TYR A 64 11.70 6.97 -6.98
CA TYR A 64 10.38 6.38 -7.15
C TYR A 64 10.15 5.27 -6.12
N HIS A 65 8.93 5.17 -5.61
CA HIS A 65 8.52 4.10 -4.71
C HIS A 65 7.02 3.82 -4.80
N TYR A 66 6.64 2.61 -4.41
CA TYR A 66 5.25 2.17 -4.36
C TYR A 66 4.65 2.43 -2.98
N HIS A 67 3.32 2.54 -2.96
CA HIS A 67 2.54 2.51 -1.72
C HIS A 67 1.61 1.31 -1.71
N ALA A 68 1.51 0.70 -0.52
CA ALA A 68 0.49 -0.29 -0.28
C ALA A 68 -0.92 0.35 -0.32
N SER A 69 -1.92 -0.45 -0.66
CA SER A 69 -3.31 -0.01 -0.72
C SER A 69 -4.24 -1.03 -0.05
N VAL A 70 -5.45 -0.58 0.27
CA VAL A 70 -6.53 -1.44 0.71
C VAL A 70 -7.67 -1.33 -0.27
N GLU A 71 -8.18 -2.47 -0.70
CA GLU A 71 -9.28 -2.56 -1.64
C GLU A 71 -10.40 -3.40 -1.07
N THR A 72 -11.62 -3.07 -1.48
CA THR A 72 -12.81 -3.88 -1.18
C THR A 72 -13.18 -4.66 -2.44
N GLY A 73 -13.18 -5.97 -2.32
CA GLY A 73 -13.58 -6.89 -3.39
C GLY A 73 -14.88 -7.60 -3.06
N VAL A 74 -15.52 -8.15 -4.09
CA VAL A 74 -16.66 -9.04 -3.95
C VAL A 74 -16.33 -10.35 -4.67
N SER A 75 -16.60 -11.49 -4.04
CA SER A 75 -16.43 -12.81 -4.62
C SER A 75 -17.72 -13.62 -4.53
N SER A 76 -18.01 -14.45 -5.54
CA SER A 76 -19.12 -15.40 -5.50
C SER A 76 -18.77 -16.71 -4.77
N THR A 77 -17.47 -16.89 -4.47
CA THR A 77 -16.89 -18.05 -3.83
C THR A 77 -15.94 -17.61 -2.72
N LEU A 78 -16.02 -18.25 -1.56
CA LEU A 78 -15.09 -18.07 -0.46
C LEU A 78 -14.61 -19.45 -0.01
N ASP A 79 -13.30 -19.67 -0.03
CA ASP A 79 -12.66 -20.95 0.34
C ASP A 79 -13.29 -22.19 -0.33
N GLY A 80 -13.60 -22.07 -1.62
CA GLY A 80 -14.20 -23.16 -2.41
C GLY A 80 -15.72 -23.34 -2.23
N THR A 81 -16.36 -22.55 -1.36
CA THR A 81 -17.82 -22.58 -1.17
C THR A 81 -18.50 -21.52 -2.03
N SER A 82 -19.30 -21.97 -2.99
CA SER A 82 -20.14 -21.12 -3.84
C SER A 82 -21.43 -20.76 -3.11
N GLY A 83 -21.88 -19.50 -3.23
CA GLY A 83 -23.19 -19.11 -2.68
C GLY A 83 -23.33 -17.63 -2.29
N GLY A 84 -22.28 -16.83 -2.38
CA GLY A 84 -22.29 -15.43 -1.99
C GLY A 84 -22.45 -14.46 -3.16
N PRO A 85 -22.74 -13.19 -2.83
CA PRO A 85 -21.70 -12.18 -2.88
C PRO A 85 -21.06 -12.06 -1.50
N TYR A 86 -19.78 -12.44 -1.40
CA TYR A 86 -18.94 -12.25 -0.23
C TYR A 86 -18.11 -11.00 -0.43
N THR A 87 -18.35 -9.98 0.39
CA THR A 87 -17.50 -8.79 0.43
C THR A 87 -16.29 -9.07 1.30
N TYR A 88 -15.10 -8.70 0.81
CA TYR A 88 -13.86 -8.82 1.56
C TYR A 88 -13.00 -7.58 1.37
N THR A 89 -12.13 -7.34 2.35
CA THR A 89 -11.12 -6.30 2.29
C THR A 89 -9.76 -6.95 2.07
N ALA A 90 -9.08 -6.60 0.99
CA ALA A 90 -7.74 -7.07 0.67
C ALA A 90 -6.71 -5.96 0.90
N PHE A 91 -5.57 -6.33 1.47
CA PHE A 91 -4.39 -5.48 1.53
C PHE A 91 -3.47 -5.84 0.37
N LYS A 92 -3.15 -4.85 -0.48
CA LYS A 92 -2.17 -4.99 -1.55
C LYS A 92 -0.90 -4.30 -1.12
N ILE A 93 0.16 -5.08 -0.91
CA ILE A 93 1.45 -4.54 -0.49
C ILE A 93 2.09 -3.66 -1.59
N ALA A 94 1.89 -4.01 -2.86
CA ALA A 94 2.41 -3.33 -4.03
C ALA A 94 1.52 -3.64 -5.25
N PRO A 95 1.64 -2.91 -6.38
CA PRO A 95 0.98 -3.29 -7.62
C PRO A 95 1.34 -4.73 -8.02
N ALA A 96 0.32 -5.59 -8.16
CA ALA A 96 0.52 -6.97 -8.59
C ALA A 96 0.73 -7.10 -10.11
N THR A 97 0.36 -6.08 -10.87
CA THR A 97 0.30 -6.10 -12.34
C THR A 97 1.03 -4.93 -12.99
N CYS A 98 1.79 -4.14 -12.22
CA CYS A 98 2.63 -3.08 -12.76
C CYS A 98 4.07 -3.19 -12.24
N PHE A 99 5.02 -2.99 -13.15
CA PHE A 99 6.46 -3.00 -12.94
C PHE A 99 7.03 -1.73 -13.58
N LYS A 100 7.94 -1.03 -12.88
CA LYS A 100 8.52 0.25 -13.30
C LYS A 100 10.01 0.17 -13.61
N GLY A 101 10.72 -0.86 -13.11
CA GLY A 101 12.15 -1.10 -13.41
C GLY A 101 13.07 -0.44 -12.42
#